data_AF-A0A0F9YLH2-F1
#
_entry.id   AF-A0A0F9YLH2-F1
#
_cell.length_a   1.000
_cell.length_b   1.000
_cell.length_c   1.000
_cell.angle_alpha   90.00
_cell.angle_beta   90.00
_cell.angle_gamma   90.00
#
_symmetry.space_group_name_H-M   'P 1'
#
loop_
_entity.id
_entity.type
_entity.pdbx_description
1 polymer ?
#
loop_
_entity_poly.entity_id
_entity_poly.type
_entity_poly.pdbx_seq_one_letter_code
_entity_poly.pdbx_strand_id
1 'polypeptide(L)'
;MVSVINYKEEYDSIMAIPLKLPLERNLSRYRAFRHHKKAEHFLVLNDTLYLIVKDRLHRKVFYKAWVDIMALDVKRLHDTNSYGHNGMYELCKNYFFTIPRTIVRDVVASL
;
A
#
# COMPACT_ATOMS: atom_id res chain seq x y z
N MET A 1 9.61 -5.09 3.73
CA MET A 1 9.15 -3.72 4.06
C MET A 1 8.14 -3.32 2.99
N VAL A 2 6.97 -2.81 3.38
CA VAL A 2 5.94 -2.35 2.43
C VAL A 2 6.29 -0.92 1.99
N SER A 3 6.06 -0.58 0.72
CA SER A 3 6.15 0.80 0.25
C SER A 3 4.84 1.52 0.57
N VAL A 4 4.91 2.66 1.25
CA VAL A 4 3.73 3.34 1.79
C VAL A 4 3.71 4.81 1.41
N ILE A 5 2.54 5.31 1.03
CA ILE A 5 2.25 6.75 0.90
C ILE A 5 1.31 7.14 2.04
N ASN A 6 1.67 8.18 2.78
CA ASN A 6 0.97 8.57 4.02
C ASN A 6 -0.31 9.37 3.75
N TYR A 7 -0.30 10.20 2.71
CA TYR A 7 -1.39 11.13 2.43
C TYR A 7 -2.26 10.61 1.28
N LYS A 8 -3.58 10.61 1.50
CA LYS A 8 -4.54 10.13 0.50
C LYS A 8 -4.45 10.94 -0.79
N GLU A 9 -4.46 12.28 -0.69
CA GLU A 9 -4.36 13.19 -1.84
C GLU A 9 -3.12 12.90 -2.70
N GLU A 10 -2.00 12.58 -2.06
CA GLU A 10 -0.76 12.24 -2.75
C GLU A 10 -0.85 10.88 -3.44
N TYR A 11 -1.42 9.87 -2.77
CA TYR A 11 -1.64 8.54 -3.35
C TYR A 11 -2.57 8.65 -4.57
N ASP A 12 -3.70 9.33 -4.42
CA ASP A 12 -4.70 9.52 -5.47
C ASP A 12 -4.14 10.30 -6.66
N SER A 13 -3.37 11.36 -6.41
CA SER A 13 -2.71 12.14 -7.46
C SER A 13 -1.68 11.30 -8.23
N ILE A 14 -0.90 10.46 -7.55
CA ILE A 14 0.09 9.58 -8.18
C ILE A 14 -0.61 8.45 -8.96
N MET A 15 -1.77 7.95 -8.51
CA MET A 15 -2.60 6.99 -9.24
C MET A 15 -3.25 7.60 -10.49
N ALA A 16 -3.76 8.82 -10.37
CA ALA A 16 -4.50 9.49 -11.44
C ALA A 16 -3.64 9.71 -12.70
N ILE A 17 -2.35 10.00 -12.53
CA ILE A 17 -1.46 10.36 -13.64
C ILE A 17 -1.23 9.17 -14.60
N PRO A 18 -0.74 7.99 -14.16
CA PRO A 18 -0.64 6.80 -15.01
C PRO A 18 -1.98 6.35 -15.60
N LEU A 19 -3.07 6.54 -14.86
CA LEU A 19 -4.43 6.20 -15.29
C LEU A 19 -5.06 7.24 -16.24
N LYS A 20 -4.36 8.34 -16.52
CA LYS A 20 -4.87 9.47 -17.33
C LYS A 20 -6.20 10.04 -16.81
N LEU A 21 -6.41 9.98 -15.50
CA LEU A 21 -7.58 10.55 -14.83
C LEU A 21 -7.37 12.05 -14.59
N PRO A 22 -8.45 12.84 -14.56
CA PRO A 22 -8.34 14.26 -14.23
C PRO A 22 -7.79 14.44 -12.82
N LEU A 23 -6.66 15.14 -12.71
CA LEU A 23 -6.15 15.62 -11.42
C LEU A 23 -7.09 16.69 -10.86
N GLU A 24 -7.14 16.84 -9.54
CA GLU A 24 -7.96 17.86 -8.89
C GLU A 24 -7.67 19.24 -9.49
N ARG A 25 -8.76 19.95 -9.85
CA ARG A 25 -8.73 21.21 -10.61
C ARG A 25 -8.02 22.37 -9.90
N ASN A 26 -7.66 22.22 -8.62
CA ASN A 26 -7.09 23.27 -7.77
C ASN A 26 -5.58 23.13 -7.50
N LEU A 27 -4.88 22.19 -8.16
CA LEU A 27 -3.42 22.10 -8.01
C LEU A 27 -2.74 23.27 -8.73
N SER A 28 -1.88 23.99 -8.01
CA SER A 28 -1.00 24.99 -8.64
C SER A 28 -0.14 24.32 -9.71
N ARG A 29 0.22 25.07 -10.78
CA ARG A 29 1.09 24.56 -11.87
C ARG A 29 2.34 23.85 -11.35
N TYR A 30 2.92 24.40 -10.30
CA TYR A 30 4.10 23.85 -9.65
C TYR A 30 3.83 22.51 -8.93
N ARG A 31 2.70 22.37 -8.22
CA ARG A 31 2.33 21.10 -7.59
C ARG A 31 2.02 20.03 -8.65
N ALA A 32 1.27 20.39 -9.70
CA ALA A 32 1.00 19.49 -10.81
C ALA A 32 2.29 18.96 -11.46
N PHE A 33 3.26 19.85 -11.73
CA PHE A 33 4.57 19.45 -12.25
C PHE A 33 5.31 18.47 -11.32
N ARG A 34 5.33 18.74 -10.00
CA ARG A 34 5.95 17.82 -9.03
C ARG A 34 5.28 16.46 -9.02
N HIS A 35 3.94 16.41 -9.06
CA HIS A 35 3.22 15.14 -9.08
C HIS A 35 3.50 14.36 -10.36
N HIS A 36 3.57 15.01 -11.53
CA HIS A 36 3.99 14.38 -12.78
C HIS A 36 5.38 13.77 -12.68
N LYS A 37 6.37 14.56 -12.21
CA LYS A 37 7.74 14.06 -12.04
C LYS A 37 7.80 12.90 -11.06
N LYS A 38 7.03 12.95 -9.98
CA LYS A 38 6.98 11.85 -9.00
C LYS A 38 6.33 10.60 -9.59
N ALA A 39 5.26 10.74 -10.36
CA ALA A 39 4.54 9.64 -10.99
C ALA A 39 5.37 8.87 -12.02
N GLU A 40 6.40 9.48 -12.62
CA GLU A 40 7.36 8.80 -13.52
C GLU A 40 8.07 7.60 -12.83
N HIS A 41 8.13 7.58 -11.50
CA HIS A 41 8.71 6.47 -10.72
C HIS A 41 7.71 5.35 -10.42
N PHE A 42 6.46 5.47 -10.87
CA PHE A 42 5.40 4.53 -10.56
C PHE A 42 4.79 3.91 -11.81
N LEU A 43 4.21 2.73 -11.62
CA LEU A 43 3.47 1.99 -12.61
C LEU A 43 2.15 1.53 -11.99
N VAL A 44 1.05 1.61 -12.75
CA VAL A 44 -0.24 1.04 -12.32
C VAL A 44 -0.51 -0.21 -13.14
N LEU A 45 -0.76 -1.33 -12.47
CA LEU A 45 -1.15 -2.60 -13.07
C LEU A 45 -2.38 -3.12 -12.34
N ASN A 46 -3.46 -3.44 -13.05
CA ASN A 46 -4.73 -3.93 -12.47
C ASN A 46 -5.17 -3.08 -11.27
N ASP A 47 -5.28 -1.76 -11.47
CA ASP A 47 -5.65 -0.76 -10.45
C ASP A 47 -4.76 -0.76 -9.19
N THR A 48 -3.58 -1.37 -9.26
CA THR A 48 -2.62 -1.42 -8.18
C THR A 48 -1.41 -0.57 -8.51
N LEU A 49 -1.04 0.32 -7.58
CA LEU A 49 0.13 1.16 -7.70
C LEU A 49 1.41 0.39 -7.32
N TYR A 50 2.43 0.51 -8.16
CA TYR A 50 3.75 -0.06 -7.96
C TYR A 50 4.83 1.01 -8.08
N LEU A 51 5.83 0.95 -7.21
CA LEU A 51 7.07 1.71 -7.33
C LEU A 51 8.03 0.92 -8.24
N ILE A 52 8.56 1.60 -9.26
CA ILE A 52 9.56 1.05 -10.16
C ILE A 52 10.90 1.01 -9.42
N VAL A 53 11.41 -0.20 -9.19
CA VAL A 53 12.76 -0.42 -8.64
C VAL A 53 13.67 -0.86 -9.80
N LYS A 54 14.98 -0.63 -9.67
CA LYS A 54 15.98 -1.15 -10.61
C LYS A 54 15.82 -2.69 -10.77
N ASP A 55 16.22 -3.20 -11.93
CA ASP A 55 16.20 -4.64 -12.28
C ASP A 55 14.81 -5.27 -12.50
N ARG A 56 13.85 -4.50 -13.06
CA ARG A 56 12.48 -4.96 -13.39
C ARG A 56 11.68 -5.48 -12.19
N LEU A 57 12.13 -5.16 -10.97
CA LEU A 57 11.40 -5.44 -9.76
C LEU A 57 10.44 -4.28 -9.45
N HIS A 58 9.20 -4.63 -9.16
CA HIS A 58 8.17 -3.67 -8.79
C HIS A 58 7.75 -3.90 -7.34
N ARG A 59 7.71 -2.84 -6.53
CA ARG A 59 7.21 -2.92 -5.16
C ARG A 59 5.80 -2.37 -5.10
N LYS A 60 4.85 -3.18 -4.60
CA LYS A 60 3.47 -2.71 -4.39
C LYS A 60 3.46 -1.57 -3.37
N VAL A 61 2.74 -0.51 -3.71
CA VAL A 61 2.61 0.72 -2.92
C VAL A 61 1.22 0.76 -2.31
N PHE A 62 1.15 0.95 -1.01
CA PHE A 62 -0.10 1.02 -0.26
C PHE A 62 -0.31 2.42 0.27
N TYR A 63 -1.57 2.83 0.31
CA TYR A 63 -1.98 3.95 1.14
C TYR A 63 -1.90 3.57 2.63
N LYS A 64 -1.33 4.44 3.46
CA LYS A 64 -1.09 4.19 4.89
C LYS A 64 -2.33 3.73 5.65
N ALA A 65 -3.49 4.36 5.43
CA ALA A 65 -4.69 3.96 6.15
C ALA A 65 -5.12 2.52 5.84
N TRP A 66 -4.87 2.01 4.62
CA TRP A 66 -5.14 0.60 4.31
C TRP A 66 -4.18 -0.34 5.04
N VAL A 67 -2.91 0.04 5.17
CA VAL A 67 -1.93 -0.72 5.98
C VAL A 67 -2.38 -0.77 7.44
N ASP A 68 -2.88 0.35 7.97
CA ASP A 68 -3.34 0.44 9.35
C ASP A 68 -4.62 -0.38 9.59
N ILE A 69 -5.58 -0.37 8.64
CA ILE A 69 -6.78 -1.22 8.68
C ILE A 69 -6.37 -2.71 8.65
N MET A 70 -5.50 -3.11 7.71
CA MET A 70 -5.00 -4.48 7.64
C MET A 70 -4.31 -4.90 8.95
N ALA A 71 -3.53 -4.00 9.56
CA ALA A 71 -2.87 -4.28 10.83
C ALA A 71 -3.88 -4.48 11.97
N LEU A 72 -4.95 -3.67 12.03
CA LEU A 72 -6.03 -3.84 13.00
C LEU A 72 -6.77 -5.17 12.81
N ASP A 73 -7.05 -5.56 11.57
CA ASP A 73 -7.71 -6.82 11.26
C ASP A 73 -6.86 -8.03 11.65
N VAL A 74 -5.55 -7.99 11.34
CA VAL A 74 -4.59 -9.01 11.81
C VAL A 74 -4.54 -9.03 13.32
N LYS A 75 -4.48 -7.88 14.00
CA LYS A 75 -4.41 -7.81 15.45
C LYS A 75 -5.62 -8.48 16.10
N ARG A 76 -6.84 -8.14 15.67
CA ARG A 76 -8.08 -8.76 16.18
C ARG A 76 -8.08 -10.28 16.04
N LEU A 77 -7.64 -10.77 14.89
CA LEU A 77 -7.58 -12.19 14.61
C LEU A 77 -6.47 -12.87 15.45
N HIS A 78 -5.34 -12.21 15.67
CA HIS A 78 -4.26 -12.70 16.52
C HIS A 78 -4.69 -12.74 18.00
N ASP A 79 -5.36 -11.69 18.50
CA ASP A 79 -5.88 -11.63 19.87
C ASP A 79 -6.85 -12.78 20.18
N THR A 80 -7.52 -13.33 19.14
CA THR A 80 -8.46 -14.45 19.27
C THR A 80 -7.79 -15.83 19.19
N ASN A 81 -6.71 -15.98 18.40
CA ASN A 81 -6.13 -17.30 18.08
C ASN A 81 -4.72 -17.51 18.66
N SER A 82 -4.01 -16.43 18.99
CA SER A 82 -2.64 -16.42 19.55
C SER A 82 -1.60 -17.22 18.76
N TYR A 83 -1.77 -17.29 17.44
CA TYR A 83 -0.83 -18.02 16.57
C TYR A 83 0.45 -17.24 16.33
N GLY A 84 1.58 -17.95 16.35
CA GLY A 84 2.85 -17.42 15.86
C GLY A 84 2.80 -17.05 14.37
N HIS A 85 3.76 -16.23 13.92
CA HIS A 85 3.75 -15.57 12.61
C HIS A 85 3.36 -16.45 11.41
N ASN A 86 3.89 -17.68 11.30
CA ASN A 86 3.58 -18.56 10.17
C ASN A 86 2.13 -19.04 10.20
N GLY A 87 1.64 -19.47 11.36
CA GLY A 87 0.23 -19.87 11.52
C GLY A 87 -0.71 -18.70 11.32
N MET A 88 -0.33 -17.53 11.81
CA MET A 88 -1.10 -16.30 11.63
C MET A 88 -1.19 -15.89 10.16
N TYR A 89 -0.09 -16.02 9.40
CA TYR A 89 -0.10 -15.69 7.97
C TYR A 89 -1.01 -16.61 7.16
N GLU A 90 -0.98 -17.92 7.45
CA GLU A 90 -1.90 -18.87 6.80
C GLU A 90 -3.35 -18.62 7.19
N LEU A 91 -3.62 -18.28 8.46
CA LEU A 91 -4.95 -17.88 8.89
C LEU A 91 -5.43 -16.62 8.13
N CYS A 92 -4.59 -15.60 8.01
CA CYS A 92 -4.91 -14.39 7.26
C CYS A 92 -5.24 -14.66 5.79
N LYS A 93 -4.57 -15.63 5.14
CA LYS A 93 -4.87 -16.01 3.75
C LYS A 93 -6.28 -16.60 3.59
N ASN A 94 -6.85 -17.20 4.64
CA ASN A 94 -8.19 -17.75 4.60
C ASN A 94 -9.28 -16.66 4.74
N TYR A 95 -8.98 -15.58 5.46
CA TYR A 95 -9.95 -14.51 5.74
C TYR A 95 -9.82 -13.28 4.83
N PHE A 96 -8.64 -13.03 4.28
CA PHE A 96 -8.35 -11.80 3.54
C PHE A 96 -7.81 -12.09 2.15
N PHE A 97 -8.36 -11.41 1.14
CA PHE A 97 -7.92 -11.51 -0.25
C PHE A 97 -6.45 -11.12 -0.46
N THR A 98 -5.93 -10.15 0.31
CA THR A 98 -4.52 -9.75 0.20
C THR A 98 -4.03 -9.07 1.48
N ILE A 99 -3.12 -9.73 2.20
CA ILE A 99 -2.37 -9.10 3.31
C ILE A 99 -0.87 -9.36 3.11
N PRO A 100 -0.03 -8.31 3.05
CA PRO A 100 1.42 -8.47 3.04
C PRO A 100 1.92 -9.23 4.27
N ARG A 101 2.75 -10.25 4.05
CA ARG A 101 3.39 -11.05 5.13
C ARG A 101 4.11 -10.18 6.15
N THR A 102 4.68 -9.05 5.72
CA THR A 102 5.35 -8.12 6.63
C THR A 102 4.39 -7.45 7.60
N ILE A 103 3.15 -7.12 7.20
CA ILE A 103 2.15 -6.57 8.13
C ILE A 103 1.84 -7.61 9.21
N VAL A 104 1.63 -8.87 8.81
CA VAL A 104 1.36 -9.96 9.77
C VAL A 104 2.51 -10.12 10.76
N ARG A 105 3.74 -10.20 10.25
CA ARG A 105 4.93 -10.32 11.08
C ARG A 105 5.05 -9.15 12.06
N ASP A 106 4.88 -7.92 11.58
CA ASP A 106 5.08 -6.73 12.39
C ASP A 106 4.01 -6.65 13.50
N VAL A 107 2.76 -7.07 13.24
CA VAL A 107 1.72 -7.20 14.27
C VAL A 107 2.05 -8.28 15.30
N VAL A 108 2.39 -9.49 14.85
CA VAL A 108 2.69 -10.61 15.76
C VAL A 108 3.93 -10.35 16.62
N ALA A 109 4.95 -9.64 16.09
CA ALA A 109 6.17 -9.32 16.81
C ALA A 109 6.06 -8.08 17.72
N SER A 110 4.97 -7.31 17.62
CA SER A 110 4.72 -6.12 18.43
C SER A 110 3.96 -6.39 19.74
N LEU A 111 3.65 -7.66 20.00
CA LEU A 111 2.99 -8.18 21.21
C LEU A 111 3.99 -9.01 22.02
#